data_AF-A0A2E5W0H7-F1
#
_entry.id   AF-A0A2E5W0H7-F1
#
_cell.length_a   1.000
_cell.length_b   1.000
_cell.length_c   1.000
_cell.angle_alpha   90.00
_cell.angle_beta   90.00
_cell.angle_gamma   90.00
#
_symmetry.space_group_name_H-M   'P 1'
#
loop_
_entity.id
_entity.type
_entity.pdbx_description
1 polymer ?
#
loop_
_entity_poly.entity_id
_entity_poly.type
_entity_poly.pdbx_seq_one_letter_code
_entity_poly.pdbx_strand_id
1 'polypeptide(L)' 'MKSRRCNLAITINEKAYSVKGSGIEDHGDSHAEDGFCNAIRIAKVNGKIIENTFHSNFFKIQKI' A
#
# COMPACT_ATOMS: atom_id res chain seq x y z
N MET A 1 -7.90 4.33 -23.00
CA MET A 1 -7.75 3.70 -21.66
C MET A 1 -6.95 4.62 -20.75
N LYS A 2 -7.55 5.19 -19.69
CA LYS A 2 -6.77 5.82 -18.61
C LYS A 2 -6.11 4.67 -17.85
N SER A 3 -4.82 4.48 -18.03
CA SER A 3 -3.98 3.58 -17.24
C SER A 3 -3.93 4.10 -15.80
N ARG A 4 -4.95 3.76 -15.00
CA ARG A 4 -4.87 3.88 -13.54
C ARG A 4 -3.80 2.87 -13.11
N ARG A 5 -2.57 3.32 -12.93
CA ARG A 5 -1.55 2.46 -12.32
C ARG A 5 -1.97 2.26 -10.86
N CYS A 6 -2.50 1.07 -10.55
CA CYS A 6 -2.72 0.66 -9.16
C CYS A 6 -1.35 0.63 -8.48
N ASN A 7 -1.11 1.57 -7.56
CA ASN A 7 0.12 1.67 -6.78
C ASN A 7 -0.24 1.55 -5.29
N LEU A 8 0.63 0.88 -4.54
CA LEU A 8 0.45 0.73 -3.11
C LEU A 8 0.65 2.08 -2.42
N ALA A 9 -0.30 2.46 -1.57
CA ALA A 9 -0.23 3.65 -0.75
C ALA A 9 -0.66 3.31 0.69
N ILE A 10 -0.07 3.99 1.66
CA ILE A 10 -0.50 3.94 3.06
C ILE A 10 -0.98 5.30 3.51
N THR A 11 -1.95 5.31 4.41
CA THR A 11 -2.43 6.54 5.05
C THR A 11 -1.94 6.55 6.49
N ILE A 12 -1.23 7.61 6.88
CA ILE A 12 -0.75 7.84 8.24
C ILE A 12 -1.28 9.22 8.66
N ASN A 13 -2.00 9.30 9.77
CA ASN A 13 -2.59 10.56 10.27
C ASN A 13 -3.30 11.35 9.16
N GLU A 14 -4.19 10.69 8.42
CA GLU A 14 -5.00 11.27 7.33
C GLU A 14 -4.21 11.70 6.07
N LYS A 15 -2.89 11.53 6.05
CA LYS A 15 -2.05 11.82 4.88
C LYS A 15 -1.66 10.53 4.15
N ALA A 16 -1.89 10.51 2.85
CA ALA A 16 -1.51 9.39 1.99
C ALA A 16 -0.04 9.51 1.52
N TYR A 17 0.66 8.39 1.53
CA TYR A 17 2.04 8.23 1.09
C TYR A 17 2.14 7.07 0.12
N SER A 18 2.77 7.29 -1.04
CA SER A 18 3.14 6.21 -1.95
C SER A 18 4.15 5.29 -1.28
N VAL A 19 3.99 3.97 -1.44
CA VAL A 19 4.93 3.00 -0.89
C VAL A 19 5.97 2.64 -1.93
N LYS A 20 7.24 2.61 -1.51
CA LYS A 20 8.38 2.12 -2.29
C LYS A 20 9.05 0.98 -1.53
N GLY A 21 9.47 -0.07 -2.24
CA GLY A 21 10.05 -1.28 -1.64
C GLY A 21 9.03 -2.40 -1.36
N SER A 22 7.75 -2.16 -1.64
CA SER A 22 6.75 -3.22 -1.74
C SER A 22 5.61 -2.80 -2.67
N GLY A 23 5.12 -3.73 -3.48
CA GLY A 23 4.01 -3.57 -4.41
C GLY A 23 2.73 -4.22 -3.90
N ILE A 24 1.61 -3.93 -4.56
CA ILE A 24 0.31 -4.50 -4.20
C ILE A 24 0.31 -6.03 -4.37
N GLU A 25 0.85 -6.50 -5.51
CA GLU A 25 0.95 -7.91 -5.87
C GLU A 25 1.76 -8.74 -4.85
N ASP A 26 2.62 -8.11 -4.03
CA ASP A 26 3.36 -8.79 -2.96
C ASP A 26 2.44 -9.24 -1.81
N HIS A 27 1.27 -8.63 -1.67
CA HIS A 27 0.38 -8.79 -0.52
C HIS A 27 -0.97 -9.42 -0.85
N GLY A 28 -1.26 -9.65 -2.14
CA GLY A 28 -2.50 -10.25 -2.61
C GLY A 28 -2.85 -9.80 -4.03
N ASP A 29 -3.93 -10.36 -4.57
CA ASP A 29 -4.44 -9.96 -5.88
C ASP A 29 -5.02 -8.54 -5.81
N SER A 30 -4.44 -7.61 -6.57
CA SER A 30 -4.90 -6.22 -6.65
C SER A 30 -6.35 -6.09 -7.13
N HIS A 31 -6.81 -7.04 -7.94
CA HIS A 31 -8.07 -6.99 -8.69
C HIS A 31 -9.13 -7.99 -8.22
N ALA A 32 -8.84 -8.78 -7.18
CA ALA A 32 -9.87 -9.57 -6.51
C ALA A 32 -10.99 -8.67 -5.98
N GLU A 33 -12.17 -9.24 -5.73
CA GLU A 33 -13.31 -8.49 -5.16
C GLU A 33 -12.95 -7.81 -3.84
N ASP A 34 -12.10 -8.46 -3.03
CA ASP A 34 -11.53 -7.94 -1.79
C ASP A 34 -10.09 -7.42 -1.93
N GLY A 35 -9.63 -7.27 -3.17
CA GLY A 35 -8.30 -6.82 -3.54
C GLY A 35 -8.01 -5.37 -3.16
N PHE A 36 -6.73 -5.00 -3.18
CA PHE A 36 -6.26 -3.70 -2.71
C PHE A 36 -6.75 -2.49 -3.52
N CYS A 37 -7.14 -2.66 -4.80
CA CYS A 37 -7.77 -1.56 -5.53
C CYS A 37 -9.23 -1.33 -5.09
N ASN A 38 -9.82 -2.27 -4.35
CA ASN A 38 -11.22 -2.27 -3.91
C ASN A 38 -11.40 -2.12 -2.39
N ALA A 39 -10.36 -2.34 -1.57
CA ALA A 39 -10.50 -2.36 -0.12
C ALA A 39 -9.32 -1.71 0.65
N ILE A 40 -9.65 -1.06 1.77
CA ILE A 40 -8.66 -0.55 2.74
C ILE A 40 -8.40 -1.62 3.81
N ARG A 41 -7.12 -1.86 4.12
CA ARG A 41 -6.66 -2.81 5.14
C ARG A 41 -5.73 -2.12 6.13
N ILE A 42 -5.74 -2.58 7.37
CA ILE A 42 -4.74 -2.18 8.36
C ILE A 42 -3.48 -3.00 8.14
N ALA A 43 -2.33 -2.34 8.12
CA ALA A 43 -1.04 -2.98 7.96
C ALA A 43 -0.08 -2.51 9.04
N LYS A 44 0.78 -3.42 9.51
CA LYS A 44 1.94 -3.09 10.31
C LYS A 44 3.11 -2.84 9.37
N VAL A 45 3.64 -1.62 9.41
CA VAL A 45 4.73 -1.19 8.52
C VAL A 45 5.92 -0.68 9.31
N ASN A 46 7.12 -0.86 8.76
CA ASN A 46 8.36 -0.23 9.24
C ASN A 46 9.11 0.34 8.05
N GLY A 47 9.63 1.56 8.20
CA GLY A 47 10.25 2.28 7.11
C GLY A 47 10.51 3.74 7.42
N LYS A 48 10.82 4.52 6.39
CA LYS A 48 11.10 5.96 6.48
C LYS A 48 10.31 6.73 5.44
N ILE A 49 9.86 7.93 5.78
CA ILE A 49 9.24 8.85 4.82
C ILE A 49 10.34 9.77 4.29
N ILE A 50 10.55 9.75 2.97
CA ILE A 50 11.51 10.59 2.26
C ILE A 50 10.74 11.26 1.12
N GLU A 51 10.76 12.59 1.05
CA GLU A 51 10.11 13.35 -0.02
C GLU A 51 8.68 12.90 -0.32
N ASN A 52 7.87 12.75 0.74
CA ASN A 52 6.46 12.35 0.63
C ASN A 52 6.22 10.90 0.13
N THR A 53 7.27 10.08 0.09
CA THR A 53 7.21 8.64 -0.24
C THR A 53 7.60 7.82 0.99
N PHE A 54 6.83 6.79 1.31
CA PHE A 54 7.17 5.83 2.36
C PHE A 54 8.06 4.72 1.78
N HIS A 55 9.31 4.68 2.20
CA HIS A 55 10.24 3.60 1.89
C HIS A 55 10.08 2.49 2.92
N SER A 56 9.48 1.38 2.48
CA SER A 56 9.18 0.22 3.31
C SER A 56 10.40 -0.68 3.48
N ASN A 57 10.73 -0.99 4.73
CA ASN A 57 11.63 -2.09 5.12
C ASN A 57 10.84 -3.35 5.47
N PHE A 58 9.63 -3.18 6.01
CA PHE A 58 8.72 -4.26 6.37
C PHE A 58 7.28 -3.80 6.15
N PHE A 59 6.50 -4.65 5.50
CA PHE A 59 5.07 -4.41 5.27
C PHE A 59 4.32 -5.71 5.51
N LYS A 60 3.40 -5.72 6.47
CA LYS A 60 2.56 -6.88 6.75
C LYS A 60 1.12 -6.45 6.97
N ILE A 61 0.21 -6.94 6.12
CA ILE A 61 -1.22 -6.78 6.36
C ILE A 61 -1.57 -7.43 7.70
N GLN A 62 -2.31 -6.72 8.53
CA GLN A 62 -2.94 -7.29 9.70
C GLN A 62 -4.19 -8.04 9.26
N LYS A 63 -4.12 -9.37 9.23
CA LYS A 63 -5.30 -10.21 9.10
C LYS A 63 -6.12 -10.05 10.38
N ILE A 64 -7.38 -9.66 10.21
CA ILE A 64 -8.39 -9.61 11.27
C ILE A 64 -8.92 -11.03 11.46
#